data_AF-A0A2X1C3N5-F1
#
_entry.id   AF-A0A2X1C3N5-F1
#
_cell.length_a   1.000
_cell.length_b   1.000
_cell.length_c   1.000
_cell.angle_alpha   90.00
_cell.angle_beta   90.00
_cell.angle_gamma   90.00
#
_symmetry.space_group_name_H-M   'P 1'
#
loop_
_entity.id
_entity.type
_entity.pdbx_description
1 polymer ?
#
loop_
_entity_poly.entity_id
_entity_poly.type
_entity_poly.pdbx_seq_one_letter_code
_entity_poly.pdbx_strand_id
1 'polypeptide(L)' 'MAVRVQDIDVYGRGVARDEGRIVFIEGALPDELVDYQPLKRQKAFS' A
#
# COMPACT_ATOMS: atom_id res chain seq x y z
N MET A 1 5.93 -7.72 -6.17
CA MET A 1 5.78 -8.08 -4.75
C MET A 1 4.31 -7.88 -4.49
N ALA A 2 3.58 -8.94 -4.17
CA ALA A 2 2.12 -8.89 -4.08
C ALA A 2 1.69 -8.58 -2.64
N VAL A 3 0.77 -7.63 -2.49
CA VAL A 3 0.16 -7.29 -1.20
C VAL A 3 -1.35 -7.20 -1.34
N ARG A 4 -2.04 -7.49 -0.24
CA ARG A 4 -3.49 -7.29 -0.17
C ARG A 4 -3.79 -5.89 0.35
N VAL A 5 -4.60 -5.16 -0.40
CA VAL A 5 -5.12 -3.85 0.04
C VAL A 5 -6.10 -4.09 1.17
N GLN A 6 -5.85 -3.42 2.30
CA GLN A 6 -6.67 -3.53 3.50
C GLN A 6 -7.71 -2.42 3.58
N ASP A 7 -7.38 -1.23 3.05
CA ASP A 7 -8.25 -0.06 3.16
C ASP A 7 -7.91 0.99 2.08
N ILE A 8 -8.66 2.08 2.05
CA ILE A 8 -8.43 3.27 1.22
C ILE A 8 -8.10 4.47 2.11
N ASP A 9 -7.07 5.25 1.75
CA ASP A 9 -6.77 6.51 2.42
C ASP A 9 -7.70 7.66 1.99
N VAL A 10 -7.61 8.79 2.67
CA VAL A 10 -8.45 9.98 2.38
C VAL A 10 -8.27 10.56 0.98
N TYR A 11 -7.24 10.15 0.25
CA TYR A 11 -6.93 10.56 -1.12
C TYR A 11 -7.36 9.52 -2.16
N GLY A 12 -8.00 8.43 -1.75
CA GLY A 12 -8.44 7.36 -2.66
C GLY A 12 -7.34 6.35 -3.00
N ARG A 13 -6.25 6.28 -2.24
CA ARG A 13 -5.16 5.31 -2.48
C ARG A 13 -5.33 4.09 -1.60
N GLY A 14 -5.08 2.92 -2.15
CA GLY A 14 -5.05 1.67 -1.41
C GLY A 14 -3.94 1.66 -0.38
N VAL A 15 -4.25 1.18 0.82
CA VAL A 15 -3.34 1.02 1.95
C VAL A 15 -3.10 -0.45 2.19
N ALA A 16 -1.84 -0.85 2.16
CA ALA A 16 -1.40 -2.21 2.44
C ALA A 16 -0.26 -2.22 3.47
N ARG A 17 0.03 -3.40 4.02
CA ARG A 17 1.19 -3.63 4.88
C ARG A 17 2.10 -4.67 4.26
N ASP A 18 3.37 -4.31 4.10
CA ASP A 18 4.44 -5.18 3.63
C ASP A 18 5.57 -5.18 4.65
N GLU A 19 5.96 -6.34 5.17
CA GLU A 19 7.04 -6.48 6.17
C GLU A 19 6.95 -5.48 7.35
N GLY A 20 5.74 -5.18 7.82
CA GLY A 20 5.51 -4.22 8.91
C GLY A 20 5.56 -2.74 8.51
N ARG A 21 5.74 -2.43 7.23
CA ARG A 21 5.70 -1.08 6.67
C ARG A 21 4.37 -0.83 5.96
N ILE A 22 3.91 0.42 6.01
CA ILE A 22 2.73 0.85 5.26
C ILE A 22 3.14 1.16 3.82
N VAL A 23 2.38 0.64 2.87
CA VAL A 23 2.53 0.89 1.43
C VAL A 23 1.26 1.55 0.92
N PHE A 24 1.41 2.65 0.19
CA PHE A 24 0.33 3.35 -0.48
C PHE A 24 0.36 2.99 -1.97
N ILE A 25 -0.79 2.55 -2.50
CA ILE A 25 -0.93 2.04 -3.86
C ILE A 25 -2.03 2.84 -4.56
N GLU A 26 -1.67 3.59 -5.61
CA GLU A 26 -2.66 4.35 -6.37
C GLU A 26 -3.57 3.41 -7.16
N GLY A 27 -4.88 3.70 -7.14
CA GLY A 27 -5.87 2.99 -7.96
C GLY A 27 -6.22 1.57 -7.52
N ALA A 28 -5.78 1.13 -6.34
CA ALA A 28 -6.09 -0.21 -5.82
C ALA A 28 -7.27 -0.18 -4.85
N LEU A 29 -8.20 -1.13 -4.96
CA LEU A 29 -9.40 -1.22 -4.13
C LEU A 29 -9.20 -2.14 -2.92
N PRO A 30 -9.99 -1.99 -1.84
CA PRO A 30 -9.98 -2.93 -0.73
C PRO A 30 -10.17 -4.38 -1.19
N ASP A 31 -9.54 -5.31 -0.48
CA ASP A 31 -9.53 -6.76 -0.75
C ASP A 31 -8.80 -7.22 -2.02
N GLU A 32 -8.32 -6.29 -2.85
CA GLU A 32 -7.56 -6.59 -4.06
C GLU A 32 -6.14 -7.06 -3.76
N LEU A 33 -5.66 -8.04 -4.54
CA LEU A 33 -4.27 -8.49 -4.51
C LEU A 33 -3.51 -7.83 -5.65
N VAL A 34 -2.56 -6.96 -5.30
CA VAL A 34 -1.84 -6.13 -6.27
C VAL A 34 -0.35 -6.34 -6.16
N ASP A 35 0.30 -6.50 -7.32
CA ASP A 35 1.74 -6.38 -7.43
C ASP A 35 2.14 -4.92 -7.52
N TYR A 36 3.03 -4.47 -6.62
CA TYR A 36 3.55 -3.12 -6.64
C TYR A 36 5.08 -3.11 -6.80
N GLN A 37 5.59 -1.98 -7.30
CA GLN A 37 7.01 -1.68 -7.35
C GLN A 37 7.29 -0.42 -6.51
N PRO A 38 8.09 -0.51 -5.44
CA PRO A 38 8.35 0.65 -4.58
C PRO A 38 9.20 1.69 -5.32
N LEU A 39 8.60 2.84 -5.64
CA LEU A 39 9.29 3.96 -6.31
C LEU A 39 10.28 4.68 -5.37
N LYS A 40 10.01 4.72 -4.05
CA LYS A 40 10.87 5.35 -3.04
C LYS A 40 10.58 4.81 -1.64
N ARG A 41 11.59 4.27 -0.94
CA ARG A 41 11.49 3.90 0.49
C ARG A 41 11.73 5.14 1.35
N GLN A 42 10.67 5.74 1.92
CA GLN A 42 10.83 6.70 3.02
C GLN A 42 11.03 5.96 4.35
N LYS A 43 11.73 6.61 5.29
CA LYS A 43 11.84 6.08 6.67
C LYS A 43 10.45 6.04 7.28
N ALA A 44 10.13 4.93 7.95
CA ALA A 44 8.87 4.77 8.67
C ALA A 44 8.73 5.91 9.70
N PHE A 45 7.55 6.55 9.72
CA PHE A 45 7.17 7.46 10.80
C PHE A 45 6.77 6.62 12.01
N SER A 46 7.41 6.87 13.15
CA SER A 46 7.11 6.27 14.45
C SER A 46 5.94 6.96 15.13
#